data_AF-A0A1X2HMD8-F1
#
_entry.id   AF-A0A1X2HMD8-F1
#
_cell.length_a   1.000
_cell.length_b   1.000
_cell.length_c   1.000
_cell.angle_alpha   90.00
_cell.angle_beta   90.00
_cell.angle_gamma   90.00
#
_symmetry.space_group_name_H-M   'P 1'
#
loop_
_entity.id
_entity.type
_entity.pdbx_description
1 polymer ?
#
loop_
_entity_poly.entity_id
_entity_poly.type
_entity_poly.pdbx_seq_one_letter_code
_entity_poly.pdbx_strand_id
1 'polypeptide(L)'
;WHELQSLLCALYVTQLTLAYESGSPLFECDIVLEPWCQYDILAEPSLSRVFVSSKQVQQWVDASNQRRKEPLTVETLSVAPAQTLLHLVPDEEHTPAQFARVAVGGTFDHIHGGHKILLTMTALLASESIVVGVTDDSMLTTKKYREYIAPTEKRIQAVEAYIDTVRRGITSQVVPISDPFGPTITDPSIQALVCSRETLKGGDAVNTERAKRDFAPLDLRIIDVISSNSASVDGHDMGALKISSTWIRQYLAEQKA
;
A
#
# COMPACT_ATOMS: atom_id res chain seq x y z
N TRP A 1 -2.28 -14.59 -4.85
CA TRP A 1 -1.31 -13.70 -4.17
C TRP A 1 -0.38 -12.97 -5.14
N HIS A 2 0.50 -13.67 -5.86
CA HIS A 2 1.51 -13.05 -6.73
C HIS A 2 0.91 -12.22 -7.86
N GLU A 3 -0.16 -12.69 -8.50
CA GLU A 3 -0.80 -11.95 -9.59
C GLU A 3 -1.39 -10.63 -9.11
N LEU A 4 -1.98 -10.60 -7.90
CA LEU A 4 -2.50 -9.38 -7.31
C LEU A 4 -1.39 -8.40 -6.99
N GLN A 5 -0.27 -8.89 -6.47
CA GLN A 5 0.93 -8.07 -6.27
C GLN A 5 1.42 -7.48 -7.60
N SER A 6 1.51 -8.30 -8.64
CA SER A 6 1.93 -7.88 -9.99
C SER A 6 0.98 -6.84 -10.57
N LEU A 7 -0.33 -7.00 -10.38
CA LEU A 7 -1.34 -6.00 -10.79
C LEU A 7 -1.13 -4.68 -10.07
N LEU A 8 -1.03 -4.69 -8.74
CA LEU A 8 -0.82 -3.47 -7.94
C LEU A 8 0.49 -2.78 -8.35
N CYS A 9 1.56 -3.54 -8.55
CA CYS A 9 2.82 -3.03 -9.07
C CYS A 9 2.63 -2.37 -10.44
N ALA A 10 2.01 -3.06 -11.41
CA ALA A 10 1.78 -2.53 -12.75
C ALA A 10 0.98 -1.23 -12.71
N LEU A 11 -0.13 -1.20 -11.96
CA LEU A 11 -0.99 -0.02 -11.85
C LEU A 11 -0.28 1.18 -11.21
N TYR A 12 0.44 1.00 -10.10
CA TYR A 12 1.18 2.10 -9.47
C TYR A 12 2.35 2.58 -10.34
N VAL A 13 3.01 1.66 -11.06
CA VAL A 13 4.05 2.05 -12.01
C VAL A 13 3.44 2.85 -13.17
N THR A 14 2.39 2.36 -13.82
CA THR A 14 1.72 3.08 -14.90
C THR A 14 1.27 4.46 -14.47
N GLN A 15 0.64 4.56 -13.29
CA GLN A 15 0.25 5.84 -12.72
C GLN A 15 1.46 6.77 -12.55
N LEU A 16 2.56 6.24 -12.02
CA LEU A 16 3.75 7.02 -11.77
C LEU A 16 4.38 7.55 -13.06
N THR A 17 4.48 6.71 -14.10
CA THR A 17 4.97 7.12 -15.43
C THR A 17 4.17 8.29 -15.96
N LEU A 18 2.84 8.18 -15.94
CA LEU A 18 1.94 9.22 -16.43
C LEU A 18 2.03 10.51 -15.59
N ALA A 19 2.21 10.37 -14.27
CA ALA A 19 2.40 11.50 -13.37
C ALA A 19 3.69 12.28 -13.68
N TYR A 20 4.78 11.59 -14.02
CA TYR A 20 6.02 12.24 -14.48
C TYR A 20 5.87 12.92 -15.83
N GLU A 21 5.30 12.23 -16.81
CA GLU A 21 5.11 12.77 -18.17
C GLU A 21 4.20 14.00 -18.18
N SER A 22 3.26 14.10 -17.24
CA SER A 22 2.37 15.25 -17.04
C SER A 22 2.96 16.35 -16.15
N GLY A 23 4.20 16.23 -15.70
CA GLY A 23 4.86 17.22 -14.83
C GLY A 23 4.29 17.28 -13.42
N SER A 24 3.54 16.27 -12.98
CA SER A 24 2.89 16.18 -11.68
C SER A 24 3.36 14.94 -10.91
N PRO A 25 4.66 14.80 -10.58
CA PRO A 25 5.22 13.55 -10.06
C PRO A 25 4.72 13.18 -8.66
N LEU A 26 4.10 14.12 -7.93
CA LEU A 26 3.46 13.87 -6.63
C LEU A 26 1.94 13.64 -6.75
N PHE A 27 1.43 13.32 -7.95
CA PHE A 27 0.02 12.99 -8.13
C PHE A 27 -0.37 11.80 -7.25
N GLU A 28 -1.33 12.04 -6.35
CA GLU A 28 -1.85 11.02 -5.45
C GLU A 28 -2.86 10.13 -6.16
N CYS A 29 -2.59 8.83 -6.14
CA CYS A 29 -3.49 7.81 -6.66
C CYS A 29 -3.52 6.64 -5.67
N ASP A 30 -4.73 6.19 -5.34
CA ASP A 30 -4.96 5.02 -4.51
C ASP A 30 -5.69 3.95 -5.32
N ILE A 31 -5.21 2.72 -5.23
CA ILE A 31 -5.87 1.56 -5.84
C ILE A 31 -6.67 0.86 -4.77
N VAL A 32 -7.99 0.88 -4.94
CA VAL A 32 -8.94 0.20 -4.06
C VAL A 32 -9.59 -0.92 -4.83
N LEU A 33 -9.72 -2.08 -4.19
CA LEU A 33 -10.31 -3.27 -4.79
C LEU A 33 -11.67 -3.52 -4.14
N GLU A 34 -12.74 -3.34 -4.92
CA GLU A 34 -14.12 -3.37 -4.42
C GLU A 34 -14.45 -4.61 -3.57
N PRO A 35 -14.10 -5.85 -3.97
CA PRO A 35 -14.47 -7.04 -3.19
C PRO A 35 -13.80 -7.14 -1.81
N TRP A 36 -12.71 -6.40 -1.58
CA TRP A 36 -11.92 -6.49 -0.36
C TRP A 36 -11.94 -5.23 0.51
N CYS A 37 -12.36 -4.09 -0.05
CA CYS A 37 -12.34 -2.83 0.67
C CYS A 37 -13.40 -2.74 1.79
N GLN A 38 -14.43 -3.59 1.74
CA GLN A 38 -15.55 -3.67 2.69
C GLN A 38 -16.38 -2.38 2.83
N TYR A 39 -16.43 -1.57 1.77
CA TYR A 39 -17.37 -0.45 1.67
C TYR A 39 -17.81 -0.22 0.22
N ASP A 40 -18.95 0.46 0.02
CA ASP A 40 -19.39 0.89 -1.31
C ASP A 40 -18.51 2.07 -1.77
N ILE A 41 -17.53 1.81 -2.64
CA ILE A 41 -16.61 2.84 -3.17
C ILE A 41 -17.37 4.00 -3.80
N LEU A 42 -18.49 3.71 -4.47
CA LEU A 42 -19.30 4.74 -5.12
C LEU A 42 -20.14 5.54 -4.13
N ALA A 43 -20.18 5.17 -2.85
CA ALA A 43 -20.78 5.94 -1.77
C ALA A 43 -19.81 6.94 -1.13
N GLU A 44 -18.54 6.98 -1.56
CA GLU A 44 -17.55 7.93 -1.03
C GLU A 44 -18.01 9.39 -1.19
N PRO A 45 -18.11 10.17 -0.09
CA PRO A 45 -18.60 11.54 -0.16
C PRO A 45 -17.69 12.47 -0.96
N SER A 46 -16.38 12.22 -0.94
CA SER A 46 -15.39 13.00 -1.68
C SER A 46 -15.38 12.73 -3.18
N LEU A 47 -16.01 11.64 -3.63
CA LEU A 47 -16.06 11.27 -5.03
C LEU A 47 -17.05 12.18 -5.78
N SER A 48 -16.58 12.84 -6.83
CA SER A 48 -17.36 13.78 -7.64
C SER A 48 -17.42 13.39 -9.12
N ARG A 49 -16.44 12.63 -9.60
CA ARG A 49 -16.30 12.21 -10.99
C ARG A 49 -15.82 10.76 -11.06
N VAL A 50 -16.35 10.01 -12.03
CA VAL A 50 -15.96 8.63 -12.32
C VAL A 50 -15.72 8.46 -13.81
N PHE A 51 -14.64 7.77 -14.13
CA PHE A 51 -14.31 7.37 -15.49
C PHE A 51 -14.57 5.88 -15.64
N VAL A 52 -15.35 5.47 -16.65
CA VAL A 52 -15.74 4.06 -16.84
C VAL A 52 -15.33 3.55 -18.21
N SER A 53 -14.84 2.31 -18.28
CA SER A 53 -14.40 1.66 -19.52
C SER A 53 -15.33 0.53 -19.98
N SER A 54 -16.32 0.14 -19.18
CA SER A 54 -17.24 -0.95 -19.50
C SER A 54 -18.69 -0.60 -19.19
N LYS A 55 -19.61 -1.20 -19.96
CA LYS A 55 -21.06 -1.04 -19.75
C LYS A 55 -21.52 -1.55 -18.38
N GLN A 56 -20.87 -2.60 -17.87
CA GLN A 56 -21.19 -3.16 -16.56
C GLN A 56 -20.86 -2.16 -15.44
N VAL A 57 -19.69 -1.52 -15.50
CA VAL A 57 -19.30 -0.51 -14.52
C VAL A 57 -20.19 0.73 -14.64
N GLN A 58 -20.56 1.14 -15.86
CA GLN A 58 -21.52 2.24 -16.06
C GLN A 58 -22.85 1.97 -15.35
N GLN A 59 -23.43 0.78 -15.51
CA GLN A 59 -24.69 0.40 -14.84
C GLN A 59 -24.58 0.43 -13.32
N TRP A 60 -23.43 0.01 -12.78
CA TRP A 60 -23.16 0.07 -11.33
C TRP A 60 -23.11 1.53 -10.83
N VAL A 61 -22.45 2.43 -11.59
CA VAL A 61 -22.42 3.87 -11.29
C VAL A 61 -23.80 4.51 -11.38
N ASP A 62 -24.58 4.17 -12.41
CA ASP A 62 -25.94 4.68 -12.58
C ASP A 62 -26.84 4.30 -11.39
N ALA A 63 -26.73 3.05 -10.92
CA ALA A 63 -27.44 2.57 -9.73
C ALA A 63 -26.98 3.27 -8.44
N SER A 64 -25.69 3.65 -8.33
CA SER A 64 -25.20 4.45 -7.20
C SER A 64 -25.74 5.88 -7.25
N ASN A 65 -25.74 6.52 -8.43
CA ASN A 65 -26.25 7.88 -8.62
C ASN A 65 -27.71 8.06 -8.22
N GLN A 66 -28.54 7.01 -8.34
CA GLN A 66 -29.92 7.03 -7.86
C GLN A 66 -30.04 7.15 -6.33
N ARG A 67 -29.00 6.75 -5.58
CA ARG A 67 -28.96 6.77 -4.11
C ARG A 67 -28.22 7.98 -3.54
N ARG A 68 -27.43 8.69 -4.35
CA ARG A 68 -26.63 9.85 -3.90
C ARG A 68 -27.46 11.13 -3.89
N LYS A 69 -27.17 12.01 -2.92
CA LYS A 69 -27.71 13.38 -2.90
C LYS A 69 -27.16 14.22 -4.05
N GLU A 70 -25.87 14.05 -4.33
CA GLU A 70 -25.15 14.69 -5.42
C GLU A 70 -24.64 13.61 -6.38
N PRO A 71 -25.22 13.49 -7.59
CA PRO A 71 -24.80 12.51 -8.57
C PRO A 71 -23.35 12.72 -9.03
N LEU A 72 -22.64 11.62 -9.23
CA LEU A 72 -21.31 11.57 -9.81
C LEU A 72 -21.36 11.98 -11.28
N THR A 73 -20.42 12.83 -11.69
CA THR A 73 -20.16 13.09 -13.12
C THR A 73 -19.54 11.84 -13.73
N VAL A 74 -20.14 11.28 -14.78
CA VAL A 74 -19.63 10.05 -15.41
C VAL A 74 -19.06 10.36 -16.79
N GLU A 75 -17.85 9.86 -17.05
CA GLU A 75 -17.17 9.95 -18.33
C GLU A 75 -16.81 8.56 -18.85
N THR A 76 -17.26 8.24 -20.06
CA THR A 76 -16.93 6.96 -20.70
C THR A 76 -15.59 7.07 -21.41
N LEU A 77 -14.64 6.24 -20.99
CA LEU A 77 -13.36 6.09 -21.66
C LEU A 77 -13.50 5.18 -22.87
N SER A 78 -13.20 5.69 -24.06
CA SER A 78 -12.99 4.88 -25.26
C SER A 78 -11.59 4.29 -25.24
N VAL A 79 -11.36 3.33 -24.36
CA VAL A 79 -10.12 2.54 -24.33
C VAL A 79 -10.28 1.31 -25.22
N ALA A 80 -9.30 1.07 -26.10
CA ALA A 80 -9.15 -0.25 -26.71
C ALA A 80 -8.98 -1.28 -25.57
N PRO A 81 -9.55 -2.50 -25.69
CA PRO A 81 -9.34 -3.52 -24.67
C PRO A 81 -7.83 -3.67 -24.46
N ALA A 82 -7.36 -3.42 -23.24
CA ALA A 82 -6.00 -3.78 -22.89
C ALA A 82 -5.89 -5.29 -23.08
N GLN A 83 -5.20 -5.72 -24.15
CA GLN A 83 -4.69 -7.08 -24.18
C GLN A 83 -3.68 -7.16 -23.04
N THR A 84 -3.84 -8.16 -22.17
CA THR A 84 -2.98 -8.43 -21.00
C THR A 84 -3.43 -7.69 -19.74
N LEU A 85 -4.36 -8.31 -19.01
CA LEU A 85 -4.42 -8.41 -17.53
C LEU A 85 -5.63 -9.30 -17.09
N LEU A 86 -6.21 -10.09 -18.01
CA LEU A 86 -7.52 -10.76 -17.90
C LEU A 86 -7.53 -12.08 -17.08
N HIS A 87 -6.45 -12.45 -16.40
CA HIS A 87 -6.39 -13.70 -15.62
C HIS A 87 -6.57 -13.53 -14.11
N LEU A 88 -6.89 -12.33 -13.62
CA LEU A 88 -7.02 -12.03 -12.18
C LEU A 88 -8.35 -12.45 -11.55
N VAL A 89 -9.02 -13.49 -12.09
CA VAL A 89 -10.15 -14.10 -11.40
C VAL A 89 -9.56 -14.93 -10.26
N PRO A 90 -9.96 -14.72 -9.00
CA PRO A 90 -9.46 -15.54 -7.90
C PRO A 90 -9.84 -16.99 -8.16
N ASP A 91 -8.84 -17.85 -8.37
CA ASP A 91 -9.02 -19.28 -8.17
C ASP A 91 -9.12 -19.51 -6.66
N GLU A 92 -10.15 -20.22 -6.18
CA GLU A 92 -10.36 -20.43 -4.74
C GLU A 92 -9.15 -21.11 -4.07
N GLU A 93 -8.31 -21.80 -4.85
CA GLU A 93 -7.06 -22.43 -4.40
C GLU A 93 -5.91 -21.46 -4.08
N HIS A 94 -6.00 -20.17 -4.44
CA HIS A 94 -4.89 -19.20 -4.35
C HIS A 94 -5.16 -17.98 -3.44
N THR A 95 -6.24 -18.03 -2.65
CA THR A 95 -6.47 -17.06 -1.58
C THR A 95 -5.34 -17.24 -0.55
N PRO A 96 -4.52 -16.21 -0.29
CA PRO A 96 -3.48 -16.34 0.73
C PRO A 96 -4.14 -16.70 2.06
N ALA A 97 -3.52 -17.59 2.83
CA ALA A 97 -3.95 -17.84 4.20
C ALA A 97 -4.11 -16.49 4.92
N GLN A 98 -5.33 -16.22 5.39
CA GLN A 98 -5.60 -15.04 6.18
C GLN A 98 -5.17 -15.30 7.61
N PHE A 99 -4.56 -14.30 8.22
CA PHE A 99 -4.17 -14.30 9.62
C PHE A 99 -5.10 -13.37 10.38
N ALA A 100 -5.49 -13.73 11.60
CA ALA A 100 -6.26 -12.85 12.47
C ALA A 100 -5.54 -11.51 12.67
N ARG A 101 -4.22 -11.55 12.85
CA ARG A 101 -3.41 -10.36 13.12
C ARG A 101 -2.08 -10.37 12.38
N VAL A 102 -1.89 -9.35 11.53
CA VAL A 102 -0.71 -9.19 10.69
C VAL A 102 0.04 -7.92 11.05
N ALA A 103 1.35 -7.99 11.17
CA ALA A 103 2.21 -6.84 11.40
C ALA A 103 2.95 -6.40 10.12
N VAL A 104 3.23 -5.11 10.02
CA VAL A 104 4.16 -4.53 9.04
C VAL A 104 4.88 -3.35 9.68
N GLY A 105 6.15 -3.15 9.33
CA GLY A 105 6.98 -2.05 9.86
C GLY A 105 7.58 -1.22 8.74
N GLY A 106 7.73 0.07 8.98
CA GLY A 106 8.33 0.99 8.01
C GLY A 106 8.43 2.43 8.52
N THR A 107 9.19 3.26 7.82
CA THR A 107 9.16 4.70 8.11
C THR A 107 7.87 5.34 7.61
N PHE A 108 7.34 4.88 6.45
CA PHE A 108 6.13 5.44 5.83
C PHE A 108 6.18 6.96 5.64
N ASP A 109 7.38 7.48 5.36
CA ASP A 109 7.56 8.89 5.00
C ASP A 109 7.11 9.12 3.56
N HIS A 110 6.23 10.09 3.34
CA HIS A 110 5.58 10.37 2.06
C HIS A 110 5.08 9.10 1.37
N ILE A 111 3.90 8.61 1.75
CA ILE A 111 3.33 7.36 1.24
C ILE A 111 3.33 7.35 -0.30
N HIS A 112 4.15 6.48 -0.87
CA HIS A 112 4.33 6.31 -2.31
C HIS A 112 3.93 4.88 -2.72
N GLY A 113 3.90 4.58 -4.03
CA GLY A 113 3.44 3.30 -4.57
C GLY A 113 4.02 2.07 -3.85
N GLY A 114 5.30 2.10 -3.47
CA GLY A 114 5.92 1.02 -2.71
C GLY A 114 5.31 0.79 -1.32
N HIS A 115 5.09 1.85 -0.54
CA HIS A 115 4.37 1.77 0.75
C HIS A 115 2.94 1.32 0.54
N LYS A 116 2.27 1.84 -0.50
CA LYS A 116 0.90 1.50 -0.85
C LYS A 116 0.72 0.01 -1.12
N ILE A 117 1.57 -0.57 -1.97
CA ILE A 117 1.58 -2.03 -2.24
C ILE A 117 1.77 -2.81 -0.93
N LEU A 118 2.77 -2.44 -0.12
CA LEU A 118 3.06 -3.13 1.14
C LEU A 118 1.87 -3.10 2.10
N LEU A 119 1.24 -1.94 2.28
CA LEU A 119 0.10 -1.73 3.17
C LEU A 119 -1.18 -2.41 2.65
N THR A 120 -1.52 -2.29 1.36
CA THR A 120 -2.68 -2.98 0.75
C THR A 120 -2.58 -4.48 0.93
N MET A 121 -1.43 -5.05 0.59
CA MET A 121 -1.22 -6.49 0.69
C MET A 121 -1.17 -6.98 2.14
N THR A 122 -0.65 -6.17 3.08
CA THR A 122 -0.77 -6.45 4.52
C THR A 122 -2.23 -6.47 4.96
N ALA A 123 -2.99 -5.45 4.55
CA ALA A 123 -4.41 -5.36 4.86
C ALA A 123 -5.16 -6.58 4.32
N LEU A 124 -4.86 -7.03 3.09
CA LEU A 124 -5.48 -8.22 2.48
C LEU A 124 -5.17 -9.54 3.21
N LEU A 125 -3.97 -9.67 3.80
CA LEU A 125 -3.60 -10.86 4.58
C LEU A 125 -4.30 -10.92 5.94
N ALA A 126 -4.72 -9.80 6.50
CA ALA A 126 -5.40 -9.79 7.78
C ALA A 126 -6.88 -10.15 7.64
N SER A 127 -7.44 -10.91 8.58
CA SER A 127 -8.89 -11.12 8.68
C SER A 127 -9.54 -10.22 9.74
N GLU A 128 -8.83 -9.89 10.83
CA GLU A 128 -9.40 -9.14 11.96
C GLU A 128 -8.66 -7.81 12.22
N SER A 129 -7.33 -7.84 12.29
CA SER A 129 -6.55 -6.65 12.64
C SER A 129 -5.17 -6.56 11.98
N ILE A 130 -4.68 -5.34 11.86
CA ILE A 130 -3.31 -5.04 11.43
C ILE A 130 -2.59 -4.20 12.47
N VAL A 131 -1.29 -4.46 12.61
CA VAL A 131 -0.37 -3.64 13.40
C VAL A 131 0.63 -3.00 12.46
N VAL A 132 0.69 -1.68 12.44
CA VAL A 132 1.67 -0.95 11.63
C VAL A 132 2.64 -0.22 12.55
N GLY A 133 3.90 -0.66 12.55
CA GLY A 133 4.99 0.00 13.25
C GLY A 133 5.56 1.14 12.40
N VAL A 134 5.36 2.37 12.83
CA VAL A 134 5.87 3.59 12.18
C VAL A 134 7.15 4.04 12.88
N THR A 135 8.28 4.04 12.18
CA THR A 135 9.57 4.43 12.77
C THR A 135 9.50 5.82 13.43
N ASP A 136 9.89 5.96 14.68
CA ASP A 136 9.88 7.23 15.41
C ASP A 136 10.96 8.20 14.89
N ASP A 137 10.73 9.51 15.03
CA ASP A 137 11.63 10.57 14.58
C ASP A 137 13.04 10.44 15.21
N SER A 138 13.12 9.93 16.45
CA SER A 138 14.40 9.66 17.14
C SER A 138 15.31 8.68 16.39
N MET A 139 14.74 7.80 15.56
CA MET A 139 15.49 6.81 14.77
C MET A 139 15.88 7.33 13.37
N LEU A 140 15.45 8.53 12.96
CA LEU A 140 15.59 9.04 11.59
C LEU A 140 16.69 10.09 11.42
N THR A 141 17.53 10.27 12.45
CA THR A 141 18.51 11.36 12.56
C THR A 141 19.58 11.38 11.46
N THR A 142 19.87 10.25 10.83
CA THR A 142 20.93 10.10 9.81
C THR A 142 20.41 10.12 8.36
N LYS A 143 19.10 10.25 8.15
CA LYS A 143 18.52 10.21 6.80
C LYS A 143 18.81 11.51 6.01
N LYS A 144 19.09 11.38 4.72
CA LYS A 144 19.23 12.53 3.79
C LYS A 144 17.94 13.35 3.73
N TYR A 145 18.05 14.67 3.60
CA TYR A 145 16.92 15.61 3.56
C TYR A 145 15.97 15.43 4.76
N ARG A 146 16.53 15.27 5.96
CA ARG A 146 15.76 14.95 7.18
C ARG A 146 14.72 16.00 7.54
N GLU A 147 15.00 17.25 7.22
CA GLU A 147 14.14 18.41 7.44
C GLU A 147 12.85 18.36 6.60
N TYR A 148 12.82 17.49 5.58
CA TYR A 148 11.64 17.21 4.79
C TYR A 148 10.86 15.98 5.28
N ILE A 149 11.40 15.19 6.22
CA ILE A 149 10.66 14.04 6.77
C ILE A 149 9.43 14.54 7.54
N ALA A 150 8.27 13.94 7.28
CA ALA A 150 7.07 14.25 8.04
C ALA A 150 7.21 13.78 9.51
N PRO A 151 6.73 14.55 10.51
CA PRO A 151 6.72 14.13 11.91
C PRO A 151 6.04 12.77 12.10
N THR A 152 6.43 12.03 13.14
CA THR A 152 5.90 10.68 13.41
C THR A 152 4.37 10.64 13.44
N GLU A 153 3.73 11.60 14.10
CA GLU A 153 2.27 11.69 14.20
C GLU A 153 1.62 11.90 12.82
N LYS A 154 2.26 12.65 11.93
CA LYS A 154 1.76 12.87 10.56
C LYS A 154 1.87 11.63 9.71
N ARG A 155 2.96 10.85 9.87
CA ARG A 155 3.13 9.57 9.18
C ARG A 155 2.13 8.53 9.67
N ILE A 156 1.85 8.49 10.98
CA ILE A 156 0.79 7.65 11.57
C ILE A 156 -0.57 8.00 10.94
N GLN A 157 -0.96 9.28 10.94
CA GLN A 157 -2.22 9.74 10.35
C GLN A 157 -2.34 9.37 8.86
N ALA A 158 -1.26 9.50 8.10
CA ALA A 158 -1.24 9.14 6.68
C ALA A 158 -1.43 7.62 6.48
N VAL A 159 -0.80 6.80 7.32
CA VAL A 159 -0.94 5.33 7.27
C VAL A 159 -2.36 4.91 7.66
N GLU A 160 -2.94 5.48 8.72
CA GLU A 160 -4.31 5.21 9.15
C GLU A 160 -5.31 5.56 8.05
N ALA A 161 -5.19 6.75 7.46
CA ALA A 161 -6.04 7.19 6.36
C ALA A 161 -5.91 6.25 5.15
N TYR A 162 -4.69 5.83 4.81
CA TYR A 162 -4.48 4.92 3.69
C TYR A 162 -5.09 3.53 3.93
N ILE A 163 -4.98 2.99 5.15
CA ILE A 163 -5.61 1.72 5.53
C ILE A 163 -7.13 1.80 5.38
N ASP A 164 -7.76 2.88 5.88
CA ASP A 164 -9.21 3.06 5.78
C ASP A 164 -9.67 3.11 4.32
N THR A 165 -8.88 3.73 3.43
CA THR A 165 -9.12 3.75 1.99
C THR A 165 -9.10 2.34 1.37
N VAL A 166 -8.16 1.48 1.73
CA VAL A 166 -7.99 0.18 1.04
C VAL A 166 -8.76 -0.98 1.67
N ARG A 167 -9.07 -0.88 2.98
CA ARG A 167 -9.79 -1.91 3.72
C ARG A 167 -10.49 -1.32 4.93
N ARG A 168 -11.65 -0.71 4.70
CA ARG A 168 -12.53 -0.25 5.78
C ARG A 168 -12.99 -1.46 6.60
N GLY A 169 -13.18 -1.29 7.91
CA GLY A 169 -13.65 -2.38 8.78
C GLY A 169 -12.56 -3.32 9.33
N ILE A 170 -11.31 -3.25 8.85
CA ILE A 170 -10.19 -3.89 9.56
C ILE A 170 -9.81 -3.07 10.80
N THR A 171 -9.53 -3.72 11.92
CA THR A 171 -9.02 -3.00 13.10
C THR A 171 -7.55 -2.65 12.87
N SER A 172 -7.21 -1.36 12.78
CA SER A 172 -5.84 -0.91 12.62
C SER A 172 -5.25 -0.40 13.93
N GLN A 173 -4.04 -0.84 14.24
CA GLN A 173 -3.21 -0.28 15.31
C GLN A 173 -1.93 0.26 14.68
N VAL A 174 -1.88 1.58 14.48
CA VAL A 174 -0.71 2.26 13.94
C VAL A 174 0.04 2.91 15.09
N VAL A 175 1.27 2.46 15.35
CA VAL A 175 2.03 2.85 16.55
C VAL A 175 3.44 3.29 16.21
N PRO A 176 4.00 4.28 16.93
CA PRO A 176 5.41 4.61 16.80
C PRO A 176 6.29 3.45 17.29
N ILE A 177 7.40 3.21 16.61
CA ILE A 177 8.43 2.25 17.04
C ILE A 177 9.77 2.96 17.21
N SER A 178 10.38 2.80 18.37
CA SER A 178 11.70 3.36 18.72
C SER A 178 12.81 2.30 18.73
N ASP A 179 12.50 1.08 18.28
CA ASP A 179 13.42 -0.03 18.14
C ASP A 179 13.09 -0.87 16.88
N PRO A 180 14.00 -1.75 16.42
CA PRO A 180 13.79 -2.53 15.20
C PRO A 180 12.68 -3.59 15.25
N PHE A 181 12.14 -3.92 16.42
CA PHE A 181 11.20 -5.01 16.62
C PHE A 181 9.77 -4.49 16.88
N GLY A 182 9.63 -3.41 17.65
CA GLY A 182 8.35 -2.84 18.02
C GLY A 182 7.41 -3.88 18.65
N PRO A 183 6.10 -3.83 18.35
CA PRO A 183 5.12 -4.75 18.95
C PRO A 183 5.36 -6.24 18.66
N THR A 184 6.15 -6.57 17.63
CA THR A 184 6.33 -7.96 17.18
C THR A 184 7.00 -8.87 18.20
N ILE A 185 7.67 -8.31 19.21
CA ILE A 185 8.30 -9.08 20.30
C ILE A 185 7.60 -8.89 21.65
N THR A 186 6.54 -8.08 21.70
CA THR A 186 5.74 -7.83 22.93
C THR A 186 4.30 -8.30 22.81
N ASP A 187 3.78 -8.46 21.59
CA ASP A 187 2.44 -8.95 21.29
C ASP A 187 2.51 -10.38 20.73
N PRO A 188 2.19 -11.42 21.53
CA PRO A 188 2.20 -12.80 21.08
C PRO A 188 1.05 -13.13 20.12
N SER A 189 0.01 -12.28 20.02
CA SER A 189 -1.16 -12.53 19.16
C SER A 189 -0.89 -12.26 17.68
N ILE A 190 0.22 -11.59 17.35
CA ILE A 190 0.65 -11.39 15.96
C ILE A 190 1.07 -12.74 15.38
N GLN A 191 0.51 -13.09 14.21
CA GLN A 191 0.73 -14.38 13.56
C GLN A 191 1.63 -14.29 12.33
N ALA A 192 1.64 -13.13 11.66
CA ALA A 192 2.43 -12.91 10.45
C ALA A 192 3.10 -11.53 10.47
N LEU A 193 4.26 -11.45 9.81
CA LEU A 193 5.00 -10.21 9.57
C LEU A 193 5.26 -10.05 8.08
N VAL A 194 4.74 -8.96 7.52
CA VAL A 194 4.99 -8.60 6.13
C VAL A 194 6.33 -7.88 6.02
N CYS A 195 7.18 -8.37 5.12
CA CYS A 195 8.50 -7.83 4.83
C CYS A 195 8.66 -7.57 3.34
N SER A 196 9.51 -6.62 2.97
CA SER A 196 10.09 -6.60 1.63
C SER A 196 11.31 -7.52 1.56
N ARG A 197 11.85 -7.75 0.36
CA ARG A 197 13.16 -8.42 0.23
C ARG A 197 14.28 -7.68 0.99
N GLU A 198 14.19 -6.36 1.09
CA GLU A 198 15.16 -5.53 1.80
C GLU A 198 15.06 -5.70 3.32
N THR A 199 13.87 -5.96 3.86
CA THR A 199 13.64 -6.11 5.31
C THR A 199 13.54 -7.56 5.79
N LEU A 200 13.75 -8.56 4.92
CA LEU A 200 13.68 -9.98 5.27
C LEU A 200 14.59 -10.34 6.46
N LYS A 201 15.84 -9.84 6.45
CA LYS A 201 16.78 -10.03 7.57
C LYS A 201 16.25 -9.46 8.90
N GLY A 202 15.45 -8.38 8.83
CA GLY A 202 14.76 -7.82 10.00
C GLY A 202 13.68 -8.76 10.51
N GLY A 203 12.92 -9.40 9.61
CA GLY A 203 11.96 -10.44 9.97
C GLY A 203 12.60 -11.67 10.62
N ASP A 204 13.75 -12.12 10.10
CA ASP A 204 14.53 -13.21 10.73
C ASP A 204 15.01 -12.83 12.14
N ALA A 205 15.44 -11.58 12.33
CA ALA A 205 15.83 -11.05 13.63
C ALA A 205 14.65 -10.99 14.61
N VAL A 206 13.45 -10.60 14.15
CA VAL A 206 12.21 -10.65 14.94
C VAL A 206 11.94 -12.07 15.42
N ASN A 207 11.98 -13.07 14.54
CA ASN A 207 11.75 -14.47 14.93
C ASN A 207 12.81 -15.00 15.90
N THR A 208 14.06 -14.58 15.75
CA THR A 208 15.13 -14.87 16.71
C THR A 208 14.83 -14.28 18.09
N GLU A 209 14.36 -13.03 18.16
CA GLU A 209 13.98 -12.39 19.42
C GLU A 209 12.70 -12.98 20.04
N ARG A 210 11.75 -13.41 19.23
CA ARG A 210 10.53 -14.10 19.68
C ARG A 210 10.85 -15.46 20.31
N ALA A 211 11.79 -16.22 19.74
CA ALA A 211 12.24 -17.49 20.31
C ALA A 211 12.85 -17.33 21.71
N LYS A 212 13.55 -16.22 21.98
CA LYS A 212 14.08 -15.89 23.32
C LYS A 212 12.99 -15.59 24.35
N ARG A 213 11.75 -15.37 23.91
CA ARG A 213 10.59 -14.98 24.73
C ARG A 213 9.49 -16.04 24.70
N ASP A 214 9.79 -17.24 24.21
CA ASP A 214 8.85 -18.36 24.06
C ASP A 214 7.61 -18.02 23.20
N PHE A 215 7.74 -17.07 22.28
CA PHE A 215 6.69 -16.73 21.32
C PHE A 215 6.80 -17.60 20.06
N ALA A 216 5.65 -18.00 19.51
CA ALA A 216 5.61 -18.70 18.23
C ALA A 216 6.25 -17.83 17.13
N PRO A 217 7.01 -18.43 16.18
CA PRO A 217 7.58 -17.66 15.07
C PRO A 217 6.45 -17.05 14.22
N LEU A 218 6.66 -15.83 13.75
CA LEU A 218 5.79 -15.18 12.78
C LEU A 218 5.98 -15.83 11.41
N ASP A 219 4.89 -16.02 10.69
CA ASP A 219 4.91 -16.33 9.27
C ASP A 219 5.40 -15.08 8.50
N LEU A 220 6.59 -15.17 7.90
CA LEU A 220 7.18 -14.06 7.15
C LEU A 220 6.61 -14.02 5.74
N ARG A 221 5.83 -12.99 5.45
CA ARG A 221 5.19 -12.79 4.14
C ARG A 221 5.97 -11.77 3.34
N ILE A 222 6.66 -12.24 2.30
CA ILE A 222 7.52 -11.39 1.47
C ILE A 222 6.69 -10.75 0.37
N ILE A 223 6.77 -9.43 0.29
CA ILE A 223 6.23 -8.63 -0.81
C ILE A 223 7.41 -8.06 -1.59
N ASP A 224 7.47 -8.41 -2.86
CA ASP A 224 8.39 -7.79 -3.81
C ASP A 224 7.87 -6.39 -4.15
N VAL A 225 8.13 -5.46 -3.24
CA VAL A 225 7.95 -4.04 -3.49
C VAL A 225 8.94 -3.66 -4.58
N ILE A 226 8.56 -2.73 -5.47
CA ILE A 226 9.44 -2.09 -6.46
C ILE A 226 10.69 -1.58 -5.72
N SER A 227 11.72 -2.41 -5.67
CA SER A 227 12.93 -2.13 -4.92
C SER A 227 13.92 -1.51 -5.86
N SER A 228 14.86 -0.76 -5.30
CA SER A 228 15.99 -0.20 -6.05
C SER A 228 16.79 -1.22 -6.89
N ASN A 229 16.60 -2.52 -6.65
CA ASN A 229 17.39 -3.60 -7.23
C ASN A 229 16.56 -4.66 -7.98
N SER A 230 15.21 -4.58 -8.00
CA SER A 230 14.38 -5.49 -8.80
C SER A 230 14.06 -4.85 -10.15
N ALA A 231 15.01 -4.95 -11.07
CA ALA A 231 14.72 -4.79 -12.48
C ALA A 231 13.85 -5.97 -12.95
N SER A 232 12.89 -5.66 -13.84
CA SER A 232 12.02 -6.56 -14.61
C SER A 232 10.79 -7.16 -13.92
N VAL A 233 9.63 -6.58 -14.28
CA VAL A 233 8.49 -7.38 -14.76
C VAL A 233 8.55 -7.22 -16.29
N ASP A 234 8.61 -8.33 -17.04
CA ASP A 234 8.63 -8.37 -18.51
C ASP A 234 9.72 -7.54 -19.23
N GLY A 235 10.94 -7.51 -18.68
CA GLY A 235 12.11 -6.95 -19.39
C GLY A 235 12.08 -5.43 -19.62
N HIS A 236 11.10 -4.72 -19.10
CA HIS A 236 11.10 -3.25 -19.06
C HIS A 236 11.95 -2.76 -17.89
N ASP A 237 12.93 -1.90 -18.19
CA ASP A 237 13.78 -1.24 -17.20
C ASP A 237 12.97 -0.20 -16.42
N MET A 238 12.46 -0.63 -15.26
CA MET A 238 11.71 0.21 -14.33
C MET A 238 12.60 1.06 -13.42
N GLY A 239 13.93 1.04 -13.62
CA GLY A 239 14.88 1.79 -12.80
C GLY A 239 14.65 3.31 -12.82
N ALA A 240 13.97 3.82 -13.84
CA ALA A 240 13.64 5.24 -14.01
C ALA A 240 12.39 5.70 -13.24
N LEU A 241 11.55 4.79 -12.72
CA LEU A 241 10.27 5.12 -12.06
C LEU A 241 10.38 5.01 -10.53
N LYS A 242 11.50 5.53 -10.00
CA LYS A 242 11.93 5.39 -8.62
C LYS A 242 11.42 6.54 -7.75
N ILE A 243 10.10 6.61 -7.49
CA ILE A 243 9.63 7.41 -6.35
C ILE A 243 9.85 6.61 -5.07
N SER A 244 10.91 7.01 -4.36
CA SER A 244 11.18 6.63 -2.97
C SER A 244 10.99 7.85 -2.06
N SER A 245 10.81 7.65 -0.76
CA SER A 245 10.79 8.76 0.20
C SER A 245 12.02 9.67 0.09
N THR A 246 13.20 9.13 -0.23
CA THR A 246 14.41 9.95 -0.46
C THR A 246 14.28 10.83 -1.69
N TRP A 247 13.74 10.29 -2.78
CA TRP A 247 13.49 11.06 -3.99
C TRP A 247 12.45 12.17 -3.76
N ILE A 248 11.34 11.87 -3.07
CA ILE A 248 10.31 12.87 -2.76
C ILE A 248 10.91 14.01 -1.94
N ARG A 249 11.68 13.69 -0.89
CA ARG A 249 12.34 14.70 -0.07
C ARG A 249 13.33 15.56 -0.84
N GLN A 250 14.09 14.96 -1.76
CA GLN A 250 14.98 15.71 -2.66
C GLN A 250 14.18 16.66 -3.56
N TYR A 251 13.12 16.17 -4.20
CA TYR A 251 12.26 16.97 -5.06
C TYR A 251 11.65 18.16 -4.29
N LEU A 252 11.14 17.93 -3.08
CA LEU A 252 10.61 19.00 -2.22
C LEU A 252 11.68 20.01 -1.81
N ALA A 253 12.92 19.57 -1.63
CA ALA A 253 14.04 20.46 -1.34
C ALA A 253 14.40 21.36 -2.52
N GLU A 254 14.39 20.80 -3.74
CA GLU A 254 14.67 21.53 -4.97
C GLU A 254 13.57 22.54 -5.33
N GLN A 255 12.30 22.25 -5.02
CA GLN A 255 11.18 23.17 -5.27
C GLN A 255 11.14 24.38 -4.32
N LYS A 256 11.83 24.31 -3.17
CA LYS A 256 11.93 25.41 -2.19
C LYS A 256 13.20 26.24 -2.32
N ALA A 257 14.15 25.81 -3.17
CA ALA A 257 15.43 26.48 -3.43
C ALA A 257 15.27 27.56 -4.51
#